data_AF-A0A1W9WYU1-F1
#
_entry.id   AF-A0A1W9WYU1-F1
#
_cell.length_a   1.000
_cell.length_b   1.000
_cell.length_c   1.000
_cell.angle_alpha   90.00
_cell.angle_beta   90.00
_cell.angle_gamma   90.00
#
_symmetry.space_group_name_H-M   'P 1'
#
loop_
_entity.id
_entity.type
_entity.pdbx_description
1 polymer ?
#
loop_
_entity_poly.entity_id
_entity_poly.type
_entity_poly.pdbx_seq_one_letter_code
_entity_poly.pdbx_strand_id
1 'polypeptide(L)'
;MGDEMLDETHTIRADTQWLLEYADKDASFEEFIPDFSNMLKAVEQLSSLIAQLFSKKNAHGELELETLTSAIRHDLRTPVNAIIGYGDMLVEDIEEEFEEETHPEARAKLQKTLASGRRLLTLIGELYAKR
;
A
#
# COMPACT_ATOMS: atom_id res chain seq x y z
N MET A 1 -3.39 8.29 -14.00
CA MET A 1 -2.14 8.03 -13.26
C MET A 1 -2.16 8.61 -11.85
N GLY A 2 -2.34 9.92 -11.62
CA GLY A 2 -2.48 10.42 -10.24
C GLY A 2 -3.70 9.87 -9.50
N ASP A 3 -4.86 9.91 -10.17
CA ASP A 3 -6.10 9.33 -9.66
C ASP A 3 -5.96 7.81 -9.46
N GLU A 4 -5.38 7.09 -10.44
CA GLU A 4 -5.09 5.66 -10.31
C GLU A 4 -4.19 5.33 -9.10
N MET A 5 -3.13 6.12 -8.86
CA MET A 5 -2.27 5.90 -7.69
C MET A 5 -3.02 6.15 -6.38
N LEU A 6 -3.90 7.16 -6.34
CA LEU A 6 -4.76 7.40 -5.18
C LEU A 6 -5.75 6.24 -4.96
N ASP A 7 -6.36 5.72 -6.02
CA ASP A 7 -7.30 4.59 -5.95
C ASP A 7 -6.64 3.33 -5.37
N GLU A 8 -5.40 3.03 -5.78
CA GLU A 8 -4.64 1.92 -5.21
C GLU A 8 -4.32 2.16 -3.72
N THR A 9 -3.94 3.39 -3.32
CA THR A 9 -3.71 3.68 -1.89
C THR A 9 -4.98 3.61 -1.06
N HIS A 10 -6.13 4.04 -1.61
CA HIS A 10 -7.42 3.89 -0.96
C HIS A 10 -7.79 2.42 -0.78
N THR A 11 -7.52 1.59 -1.78
CA THR A 11 -7.74 0.15 -1.72
C THR A 11 -6.92 -0.50 -0.62
N ILE A 12 -5.61 -0.27 -0.62
CA ILE A 12 -4.71 -0.81 0.42
C ILE A 12 -5.17 -0.36 1.80
N ARG A 13 -5.46 0.94 1.98
CA ARG A 13 -5.89 1.46 3.28
C ARG A 13 -7.17 0.81 3.76
N ALA A 14 -8.17 0.66 2.90
CA ALA A 14 -9.44 0.05 3.26
C ALA A 14 -9.26 -1.44 3.62
N ASP A 15 -8.47 -2.18 2.85
CA ASP A 15 -8.22 -3.59 3.11
C ASP A 15 -7.37 -3.79 4.40
N THR A 16 -6.37 -2.94 4.67
CA THR A 16 -5.62 -2.95 5.95
C THR A 16 -6.48 -2.55 7.15
N GLN A 17 -7.36 -1.56 7.01
CA GLN A 17 -8.30 -1.18 8.08
C GLN A 17 -9.26 -2.33 8.41
N TRP A 18 -9.77 -3.00 7.37
CA TRP A 18 -10.61 -4.17 7.55
C TRP A 18 -9.86 -5.30 8.27
N LEU A 19 -8.59 -5.54 7.93
CA LEU A 19 -7.75 -6.55 8.60
C LEU A 19 -7.52 -6.23 10.08
N LEU A 20 -7.30 -4.96 10.43
CA LEU A 20 -7.22 -4.52 11.82
C LEU A 20 -8.53 -4.76 12.58
N GLU A 21 -9.67 -4.40 11.98
CA GLU A 21 -10.98 -4.65 12.59
C GLU A 21 -11.30 -6.15 12.71
N TYR A 22 -10.76 -6.96 11.81
CA TYR A 22 -10.89 -8.41 11.85
C TYR A 22 -10.07 -8.99 13.00
N ALA A 23 -8.80 -8.60 13.11
CA ALA A 23 -7.89 -9.04 14.14
C ALA A 23 -8.30 -8.61 15.56
N ASP A 24 -8.96 -7.46 15.70
CA ASP A 24 -9.53 -7.01 16.98
C ASP A 24 -10.71 -7.89 17.45
N LYS A 25 -11.40 -8.56 16.51
CA LYS A 25 -12.56 -9.41 16.80
C LYS A 25 -12.23 -10.89 16.92
N ASP A 26 -11.10 -11.31 16.35
CA ASP A 26 -10.64 -12.70 16.37
C ASP A 26 -9.31 -12.81 17.11
N ALA A 27 -9.36 -13.40 18.31
CA ALA A 27 -8.19 -13.52 19.18
C ALA A 27 -7.06 -14.36 18.56
N SER A 28 -7.35 -15.24 17.58
CA SER A 28 -6.28 -15.94 16.85
C SER A 28 -5.48 -15.03 15.93
N PHE A 29 -5.97 -13.83 15.63
CA PHE A 29 -5.30 -12.87 14.75
C PHE A 29 -4.68 -11.69 15.51
N GLU A 30 -4.80 -11.66 16.85
CA GLU A 30 -4.35 -10.53 17.68
C GLU A 30 -2.84 -10.27 17.52
N GLU A 31 -2.05 -11.32 17.31
CA GLU A 31 -0.59 -11.21 17.17
C GLU A 31 -0.14 -10.47 15.90
N PHE A 32 -0.98 -10.41 14.87
CA PHE A 32 -0.70 -9.71 13.61
C PHE A 32 -1.07 -8.21 13.63
N ILE A 33 -1.76 -7.75 14.68
CA ILE A 33 -2.18 -6.33 14.83
C ILE A 33 -0.99 -5.36 14.68
N PRO A 34 0.20 -5.61 15.26
CA PRO A 34 1.36 -4.72 15.10
C PRO A 34 1.76 -4.54 13.63
N ASP A 35 1.80 -5.61 12.84
CA ASP A 35 2.20 -5.56 11.44
C ASP A 35 1.14 -4.93 10.54
N PHE A 36 -0.15 -5.22 10.77
CA PHE A 36 -1.22 -4.47 10.10
C PHE A 36 -1.18 -2.98 10.45
N SER A 37 -0.83 -2.63 11.69
CA SER A 37 -0.67 -1.23 12.10
C SER A 37 0.52 -0.56 11.40
N ASN A 38 1.61 -1.29 11.19
CA ASN A 38 2.77 -0.79 10.45
C ASN A 38 2.46 -0.62 8.96
N MET A 39 1.71 -1.55 8.36
CA MET A 39 1.17 -1.40 7.00
C MET A 39 0.27 -0.16 6.89
N LEU A 40 -0.61 0.07 7.87
CA LEU A 40 -1.52 1.21 7.87
C LEU A 40 -0.74 2.54 7.88
N LYS A 41 0.26 2.66 8.76
CA LYS A 41 1.15 3.84 8.79
C LYS A 41 1.86 4.06 7.45
N ALA A 42 2.34 2.98 6.82
CA ALA A 42 3.03 3.05 5.54
C ALA A 42 2.08 3.52 4.41
N VAL A 43 0.85 3.03 4.33
CA VAL A 43 -0.13 3.49 3.32
C VAL A 43 -0.62 4.92 3.59
N GLU A 44 -0.73 5.34 4.85
CA GLU A 44 -1.05 6.73 5.20
C GLU A 44 0.07 7.69 4.77
N GLN A 45 1.33 7.33 5.05
CA GLN A 45 2.49 8.09 4.58
C GLN A 45 2.50 8.18 3.06
N LEU A 46 2.27 7.06 2.37
CA LEU A 46 2.22 7.02 0.91
C LEU A 46 1.09 7.88 0.35
N SER A 47 -0.11 7.79 0.93
CA SER A 47 -1.26 8.61 0.54
C SER A 47 -0.95 10.10 0.68
N SER A 48 -0.29 10.50 1.77
CA SER A 48 0.12 11.89 2.01
C SER A 48 1.15 12.37 0.98
N LEU A 49 2.16 11.55 0.66
CA LEU A 49 3.16 11.89 -0.36
C LEU A 49 2.50 12.06 -1.74
N ILE A 50 1.66 11.11 -2.14
CA ILE A 50 0.92 11.18 -3.41
C ILE A 50 0.03 12.42 -3.45
N ALA A 51 -0.75 12.68 -2.40
CA ALA A 51 -1.60 13.87 -2.31
C ALA A 51 -0.79 15.17 -2.43
N GLN A 52 0.38 15.27 -1.76
CA GLN A 52 1.26 16.44 -1.87
C GLN A 52 1.82 16.64 -3.29
N LEU A 53 2.17 15.54 -3.97
CA LEU A 53 2.65 15.59 -5.35
C LEU A 53 1.57 16.07 -6.32
N PHE A 54 0.34 15.56 -6.17
CA PHE A 54 -0.76 15.93 -7.07
C PHE A 54 -1.48 17.23 -6.67
N SER A 55 -1.39 17.66 -5.40
CA SER A 55 -1.92 18.95 -4.93
C SER A 55 -1.08 20.14 -5.38
N LYS A 56 0.21 19.94 -5.71
CA LYS A 56 1.09 20.97 -6.29
C LYS A 56 0.83 21.23 -7.77
N LYS A 57 -0.26 20.71 -8.35
CA LYS A 57 -0.67 21.05 -9.71
C LYS A 57 -0.89 22.56 -9.81
N ASN A 58 -0.01 23.25 -10.53
CA ASN A 58 -0.03 24.71 -10.67
C ASN A 58 -1.34 25.18 -11.32
N ALA A 59 -1.66 26.46 -11.20
CA ALA A 59 -2.84 27.12 -11.80
C ALA A 59 -2.98 26.96 -13.33
N HIS A 60 -2.07 26.26 -14.00
CA HIS A 60 -2.04 25.98 -15.44
C HIS A 60 -2.27 24.49 -15.77
N GLY A 61 -2.56 23.63 -14.79
CA GLY A 61 -3.04 22.27 -15.03
C GLY A 61 -1.98 21.25 -15.48
N GLU A 62 -0.74 21.67 -15.68
CA GLU A 62 0.38 20.76 -15.92
C GLU A 62 0.96 20.31 -14.57
N LEU A 63 1.03 18.99 -14.38
CA LEU A 63 1.94 18.45 -13.38
C LEU A 63 3.33 18.92 -13.78
N GLU A 64 4.08 19.50 -12.85
CA GLU A 64 5.51 19.72 -13.04
C GLU A 64 6.21 18.34 -12.98
N LEU A 65 5.90 17.50 -13.97
CA LEU A 65 6.39 16.13 -14.10
C LEU A 65 7.91 16.15 -14.38
N GLU A 66 8.42 17.28 -14.86
CA GLU A 66 9.83 17.57 -15.04
C GLU A 66 10.61 17.61 -13.70
N THR A 67 9.95 17.89 -12.56
CA THR A 67 10.57 17.93 -11.23
C THR A 67 10.38 16.65 -10.40
N LEU A 68 9.86 15.56 -11.00
CA LEU A 68 9.87 14.21 -10.40
C LEU A 68 11.30 13.64 -10.38
N THR A 69 12.10 14.20 -9.48
CA THR A 69 13.48 13.81 -9.24
C THR A 69 13.58 12.36 -8.78
N SER A 70 14.78 11.78 -8.89
CA SER A 70 15.07 10.47 -8.30
C SER A 70 14.73 10.41 -6.80
N ALA A 71 14.78 11.54 -6.10
CA ALA A 71 14.46 11.64 -4.68
C ALA A 71 12.96 11.37 -4.42
N ILE A 72 12.05 12.07 -5.09
CA ILE A 72 10.60 11.84 -4.94
C ILE A 72 10.23 10.38 -5.21
N ARG A 73 10.85 9.78 -6.23
CA ARG A 73 10.61 8.37 -6.57
C ARG A 73 11.08 7.41 -5.48
N HIS A 74 12.25 7.68 -4.91
CA HIS A 74 12.77 6.92 -3.78
C HIS A 74 11.84 7.05 -2.56
N ASP A 75 11.37 8.27 -2.31
CA ASP A 75 10.47 8.59 -1.19
C ASP A 75 9.10 7.89 -1.34
N LEU A 76 8.59 7.73 -2.56
CA LEU A 76 7.38 6.94 -2.84
C LEU A 76 7.60 5.43 -2.74
N ARG A 77 8.75 4.93 -3.21
CA ARG A 77 9.06 3.48 -3.17
C ARG A 77 9.24 2.96 -1.76
N THR A 78 9.77 3.77 -0.85
CA THR A 78 10.04 3.37 0.53
C THR A 78 8.78 2.88 1.26
N PRO A 79 7.68 3.65 1.35
CA PRO A 79 6.46 3.18 1.99
C PRO A 79 5.75 2.07 1.19
N VAL A 80 5.83 2.04 -0.14
CA VAL A 80 5.26 0.92 -0.94
C VAL A 80 6.00 -0.38 -0.64
N ASN A 81 7.33 -0.35 -0.59
CA ASN A 81 8.13 -1.53 -0.25
C ASN A 81 7.89 -1.97 1.20
N ALA A 82 7.64 -1.04 2.12
CA ALA A 82 7.25 -1.39 3.49
C ALA A 82 5.89 -2.13 3.51
N ILE A 83 4.86 -1.63 2.80
CA ILE A 83 3.56 -2.30 2.68
C ILE A 83 3.72 -3.71 2.13
N ILE A 84 4.49 -3.87 1.05
CA ILE A 84 4.74 -5.18 0.43
C ILE A 84 5.52 -6.08 1.39
N GLY A 85 6.57 -5.58 2.02
CA GLY A 85 7.39 -6.37 2.95
C GLY A 85 6.61 -6.88 4.15
N TYR A 86 5.82 -6.02 4.82
CA TYR A 86 4.93 -6.46 5.89
C TYR A 86 3.87 -7.43 5.37
N GLY A 87 3.29 -7.16 4.20
CA GLY A 87 2.26 -8.02 3.64
C GLY A 87 2.77 -9.41 3.25
N ASP A 88 3.96 -9.52 2.67
CA ASP A 88 4.58 -10.79 2.32
C ASP A 88 4.94 -11.58 3.60
N MET A 89 5.52 -10.92 4.63
CA MET A 89 5.78 -11.57 5.93
C MET A 89 4.48 -12.07 6.59
N LEU A 90 3.43 -11.25 6.61
CA LEU A 90 2.13 -11.63 7.16
C LEU A 90 1.50 -12.81 6.41
N VAL A 91 1.68 -12.90 5.08
CA VAL A 91 1.21 -14.07 4.32
C VAL A 91 1.96 -15.32 4.78
N GLU A 92 3.29 -15.25 4.90
CA GLU A 92 4.12 -16.37 5.37
C GLU A 92 3.70 -16.79 6.79
N ASP A 93 3.58 -15.86 7.73
CA ASP A 93 3.21 -16.15 9.11
C ASP A 93 1.80 -16.79 9.22
N ILE A 94 0.82 -16.24 8.48
CA ILE A 94 -0.55 -16.79 8.46
C ILE A 94 -0.59 -18.19 7.81
N GLU A 95 0.26 -18.46 6.82
CA GLU A 95 0.37 -19.77 6.17
C GLU A 95 1.06 -20.80 7.06
N GLU A 96 1.98 -20.39 7.94
CA GLU A 96 2.63 -21.25 8.92
C GLU A 96 1.71 -21.58 10.10
N GLU A 97 0.90 -20.62 10.55
CA GLU A 97 0.05 -20.78 11.72
C GLU A 97 -1.31 -21.43 11.42
N PHE A 98 -1.87 -21.23 10.23
CA PHE A 98 -3.22 -21.67 9.90
C PHE A 98 -3.29 -22.55 8.64
N GLU A 99 -4.21 -23.52 8.65
CA GLU A 99 -4.56 -24.31 7.46
C GLU A 99 -5.08 -23.41 6.33
N GLU A 100 -4.89 -23.81 5.08
CA GLU A 100 -5.16 -22.99 3.88
C GLU A 100 -6.61 -22.48 3.82
N GLU A 101 -7.56 -23.28 4.30
CA GLU A 101 -8.99 -22.97 4.32
C GLU A 101 -9.40 -22.04 5.47
N THR A 102 -8.48 -21.69 6.37
CA THR A 102 -8.75 -20.86 7.56
C THR A 102 -8.59 -19.38 7.23
N HIS A 103 -9.50 -18.56 7.75
CA HIS A 103 -9.53 -17.09 7.54
C HIS A 103 -9.43 -16.67 6.05
N PRO A 104 -10.22 -17.28 5.14
CA PRO A 104 -10.06 -17.07 3.70
C PRO A 104 -10.30 -15.62 3.28
N GLU A 105 -11.15 -14.88 3.99
CA GLU A 105 -11.36 -13.46 3.75
C GLU A 105 -10.13 -12.62 4.09
N ALA A 106 -9.46 -12.89 5.21
CA ALA A 106 -8.25 -12.19 5.63
C ALA A 106 -7.11 -12.43 4.63
N ARG A 107 -6.91 -13.69 4.22
CA ARG A 107 -5.95 -14.07 3.17
C ARG A 107 -6.24 -13.35 1.85
N ALA A 108 -7.49 -13.34 1.40
CA ALA A 108 -7.89 -12.65 0.18
C ALA A 108 -7.65 -11.12 0.25
N LYS A 109 -7.89 -10.51 1.41
CA LYS A 109 -7.61 -9.08 1.63
C LYS A 109 -6.13 -8.76 1.58
N LEU A 110 -5.31 -9.57 2.21
CA LEU A 110 -3.86 -9.39 2.21
C LEU A 110 -3.27 -9.55 0.81
N GLN A 111 -3.70 -10.58 0.06
CA GLN A 111 -3.30 -10.80 -1.33
C GLN A 111 -3.71 -9.63 -2.24
N LYS A 112 -4.91 -9.08 -2.04
CA LYS A 112 -5.36 -7.88 -2.77
C LYS A 112 -4.52 -6.66 -2.44
N THR A 113 -4.17 -6.45 -1.17
CA THR A 113 -3.25 -5.39 -0.75
C THR A 113 -1.89 -5.51 -1.43
N LEU A 114 -1.32 -6.72 -1.49
CA LEU A 114 -0.05 -6.98 -2.17
C LEU A 114 -0.14 -6.71 -3.67
N ALA A 115 -1.23 -7.12 -4.32
CA ALA A 115 -1.47 -6.83 -5.73
C ALA A 115 -1.51 -5.31 -6.01
N SER A 116 -2.23 -4.55 -5.19
CA SER A 116 -2.29 -3.09 -5.27
C SER A 116 -0.92 -2.44 -5.00
N GLY A 117 -0.15 -2.93 -4.02
CA GLY A 117 1.21 -2.45 -3.74
C GLY A 117 2.15 -2.65 -4.94
N ARG A 118 2.11 -3.83 -5.57
CA ARG A 118 2.90 -4.14 -6.79
C ARG A 118 2.44 -3.29 -7.98
N ARG A 119 1.13 -3.01 -8.11
CA ARG A 119 0.61 -2.09 -9.11
C ARG A 119 1.14 -0.67 -8.90
N LEU A 120 1.20 -0.19 -7.67
CA LEU A 120 1.80 1.11 -7.34
C LEU A 120 3.27 1.19 -7.73
N LEU A 121 4.08 0.14 -7.48
CA LEU A 121 5.48 0.11 -7.94
C LEU A 121 5.57 0.22 -9.47
N THR A 122 4.65 -0.43 -10.19
CA THR A 122 4.58 -0.35 -11.66
C THR A 122 4.24 1.08 -12.10
N LEU A 123 3.21 1.70 -11.54
CA LEU A 123 2.83 3.09 -11.84
C LEU A 123 3.97 4.08 -11.54
N ILE A 124 4.65 3.91 -10.40
CA ILE A 124 5.84 4.71 -10.03
C ILE A 124 6.99 4.48 -11.02
N GLY A 125 7.12 3.27 -11.55
CA GLY A 125 8.05 2.91 -12.61
C GLY A 125 7.69 3.56 -13.95
N GLU A 126 6.43 3.54 -14.35
CA GLU A 126 5.94 4.12 -15.62
C GLU A 126 6.10 5.65 -15.68
N LEU A 127 6.12 6.33 -14.53
CA LEU A 127 6.57 7.73 -14.44
C LEU A 127 7.97 7.96 -15.04
N TYR A 128 8.78 6.91 -15.22
CA TYR A 128 10.09 6.95 -15.86
C TYR A 128 10.05 6.75 -17.38
N ALA A 129 9.11 5.94 -17.88
CA ALA A 129 9.12 5.43 -19.26
C ALA A 129 8.60 6.44 -20.30
N LYS A 130 7.98 7.56 -19.88
CA LYS A 130 7.55 8.65 -20.78
C LYS A 130 8.66 9.65 -21.14
N ARG A 131 9.94 9.28 -20.99
CA ARG A 131 11.09 10.06 -21.48
C ARG A 131 11.46 9.69 -22.90
#